data_AF-A0A376LJM3-F1
#
_entry.id   AF-A0A376LJM3-F1
#
_cell.length_a   1.000
_cell.length_b   1.000
_cell.length_c   1.000
_cell.angle_alpha   90.00
_cell.angle_beta   90.00
_cell.angle_gamma   90.00
#
_symmetry.space_group_name_H-M   'P 1'
#
loop_
_entity.id
_entity.type
_entity.pdbx_description
1 polymer ?
#
loop_
_entity_poly.entity_id
_entity_poly.type
_entity_poly.pdbx_seq_one_letter_code
_entity_poly.pdbx_strand_id
1 'polypeptide(L)'
;MGWQVSLPIRTLGDRRPLAEDTLRLLEKIAPFCQIKIGASSAIEALHRQVVSSLNEAQLMRDFVADGGSLIGLVKKHCEIWAGD
;
A
#
# COMPACT_ATOMS: atom_id res chain seq x y z
N MET A 1 -19.11 0.43 25.75
CA MET A 1 -18.98 1.48 24.72
C MET A 1 -18.63 0.81 23.41
N GLY A 2 -19.64 0.50 22.58
CA GLY A 2 -19.47 -0.17 21.30
C GLY A 2 -19.15 0.85 20.21
N TRP A 3 -18.01 0.71 19.54
CA TRP A 3 -17.61 1.60 18.45
C TRP A 3 -18.09 1.01 17.14
N GLN A 4 -19.23 1.50 16.65
CA GLN A 4 -19.67 1.23 15.29
C GLN A 4 -18.85 2.12 14.35
N VAL A 5 -17.80 1.56 13.76
CA VAL A 5 -17.18 2.16 12.58
C VAL A 5 -18.15 1.90 11.42
N SER A 6 -19.15 2.77 11.27
CA SER A 6 -19.92 2.82 10.03
C SER A 6 -19.00 3.34 8.94
N LEU A 7 -18.26 2.43 8.31
CA LEU A 7 -17.82 2.65 6.95
C LEU A 7 -19.10 2.92 6.16
N PRO A 8 -19.25 4.05 5.44
CA PRO A 8 -20.26 4.08 4.41
C PRO A 8 -19.88 2.96 3.46
N ILE A 9 -20.59 1.83 3.58
CA ILE A 9 -20.58 0.79 2.57
C ILE A 9 -20.88 1.54 1.29
N ARG A 10 -19.91 1.50 0.36
CA ARG A 10 -19.99 2.08 -0.97
C ARG A 10 -21.43 1.96 -1.44
N THR A 11 -22.11 3.07 -1.68
CA THR A 11 -23.41 3.01 -2.34
C THR A 11 -23.17 2.29 -3.66
N LEU A 12 -23.93 1.21 -3.92
CA LEU A 12 -23.74 0.39 -5.12
C LEU A 12 -23.72 1.31 -6.35
N GLY A 13 -22.56 1.45 -7.00
CA GLY A 13 -22.42 2.21 -8.25
C GLY A 13 -21.32 3.27 -8.29
N ASP A 14 -20.82 3.74 -7.14
CA ASP A 14 -19.74 4.73 -7.14
C ASP A 14 -18.42 4.12 -7.64
N ARG A 15 -17.66 4.80 -8.50
CA ARG A 15 -16.40 4.30 -9.09
C ARG A 15 -15.28 5.28 -8.82
N ARG A 16 -14.35 4.86 -7.98
CA ARG A 16 -13.12 5.59 -7.65
C ARG A 16 -11.91 4.69 -7.80
N PRO A 17 -10.73 5.26 -8.11
CA PRO A 17 -9.49 4.50 -8.11
C PRO A 17 -9.18 4.02 -6.69
N LEU A 18 -8.60 2.83 -6.58
CA LEU A 18 -8.24 2.24 -5.29
C LEU A 18 -7.35 3.17 -4.45
N ALA A 19 -6.45 3.92 -5.10
CA ALA A 19 -5.59 4.91 -4.45
C ALA A 19 -6.38 5.97 -3.67
N GLU A 20 -7.46 6.51 -4.26
CA GLU A 20 -8.30 7.51 -3.58
C GLU A 20 -9.01 6.92 -2.37
N ASP A 21 -9.54 5.70 -2.50
CA ASP A 21 -10.21 5.02 -1.40
C ASP A 21 -9.22 4.65 -0.26
N THR A 22 -8.00 4.25 -0.61
CA THR A 22 -6.94 3.95 0.38
C THR A 22 -6.51 5.21 1.12
N LEU A 23 -6.35 6.36 0.47
CA LEU A 23 -6.01 7.63 1.15
C LEU A 23 -7.09 8.05 2.14
N ARG A 24 -8.36 7.99 1.75
CA ARG A 24 -9.49 8.27 2.64
C ARG A 24 -9.54 7.33 3.84
N LEU A 25 -9.16 6.06 3.65
CA LEU A 25 -9.06 5.10 4.75
C LEU A 25 -7.91 5.47 5.69
N LEU A 26 -6.72 5.78 5.16
CA LEU A 26 -5.55 6.17 5.94
C LEU A 26 -5.84 7.40 6.80
N GLU A 27 -6.51 8.42 6.26
CA GLU A 27 -6.93 9.62 7.01
C GLU A 27 -7.87 9.29 8.17
N LYS A 28 -8.82 8.37 7.96
CA LYS A 28 -9.78 7.97 8.99
C LYS A 28 -9.15 7.16 10.13
N ILE A 29 -8.14 6.34 9.83
CA ILE A 29 -7.48 5.48 10.83
C ILE A 29 -6.27 6.15 11.49
N ALA A 30 -5.68 7.18 10.87
CA ALA A 30 -4.54 7.93 11.40
C ALA A 30 -4.68 8.36 12.88
N PRO A 31 -5.79 9.00 13.33
CA PRO A 31 -5.94 9.38 14.74
C PRO A 31 -5.96 8.18 15.69
N PHE A 32 -6.48 7.03 15.26
CA PHE A 32 -6.49 5.81 16.06
C PHE A 32 -5.09 5.19 16.17
N CYS A 33 -4.35 5.13 15.05
CA CYS A 33 -2.98 4.64 15.00
C CYS A 33 -2.02 5.50 15.85
N GLN A 34 -2.22 6.81 15.86
CA GLN A 34 -1.44 7.76 16.67
C GLN A 34 -1.71 7.61 18.18
N ILE A 35 -2.97 7.47 18.58
CA ILE A 35 -3.37 7.55 19.99
C ILE A 35 -3.26 6.19 20.71
N LYS A 36 -3.48 5.06 20.02
CA LYS A 36 -3.61 3.75 20.69
C LYS A 36 -2.53 2.72 20.39
N ILE A 37 -1.88 2.78 19.23
CA ILE A 37 -1.03 1.70 18.72
C ILE A 37 0.41 2.15 18.49
N GLY A 38 0.65 3.45 18.23
CA GLY A 38 1.98 3.96 17.89
C GLY A 38 2.42 3.54 16.48
N ALA A 39 1.47 3.33 15.56
CA ALA A 39 1.74 2.84 14.20
C ALA A 39 1.80 3.97 13.15
N SER A 40 2.08 5.21 13.57
CA SER A 40 2.07 6.39 12.69
C SER A 40 3.08 6.27 11.55
N SER A 41 4.24 5.66 11.80
CA SER A 41 5.26 5.39 10.79
C SER A 41 4.76 4.49 9.65
N ALA A 42 3.92 3.50 9.97
CA ALA A 42 3.32 2.62 8.96
C ALA A 42 2.29 3.37 8.11
N ILE A 43 1.47 4.24 8.72
CA ILE A 43 0.51 5.08 7.99
C ILE A 43 1.22 6.03 7.04
N GLU A 44 2.30 6.66 7.47
CA GLU A 44 3.11 7.54 6.62
C GLU A 44 3.78 6.77 5.47
N ALA A 45 4.31 5.57 5.73
CA ALA A 45 4.91 4.72 4.70
C ALA A 45 3.89 4.30 3.65
N LEU A 46 2.70 3.86 4.08
CA LEU A 46 1.60 3.49 3.18
C LEU A 46 1.09 4.71 2.39
N HIS A 47 1.00 5.88 3.01
CA HIS A 47 0.63 7.11 2.31
C HIS A 47 1.63 7.44 1.19
N ARG A 48 2.93 7.35 1.47
CA ARG A 48 3.98 7.53 0.43
C ARG A 48 3.86 6.50 -0.68
N GLN A 49 3.57 5.23 -0.36
CA GLN A 49 3.40 4.19 -1.36
C GLN A 49 2.17 4.42 -2.25
N VAL A 50 1.05 4.89 -1.71
CA VAL A 50 -0.16 5.15 -2.49
C VAL A 50 -0.02 6.36 -3.39
N VAL A 51 0.70 7.40 -2.94
CA VAL A 51 1.02 8.58 -3.76
C VAL A 51 2.10 8.27 -4.80
N SER A 52 2.99 7.32 -4.52
CA SER A 52 3.91 6.77 -5.51
C SER A 52 3.12 6.06 -6.61
N SER A 53 3.39 6.39 -7.87
CA SER A 53 2.82 5.67 -9.01
C SER A 53 3.47 4.29 -9.23
N LEU A 54 4.40 3.89 -8.35
CA LEU A 54 5.16 2.65 -8.46
C LEU A 54 4.42 1.51 -7.74
N ASN A 55 4.34 0.37 -8.42
CA ASN A 55 3.85 -0.87 -7.84
C ASN A 55 4.84 -2.00 -8.18
N GLU A 56 5.07 -2.90 -7.22
CA GLU A 56 6.04 -4.00 -7.37
C GLU A 56 5.75 -4.85 -8.60
N ALA A 57 4.47 -5.12 -8.89
CA ALA A 57 4.08 -5.89 -10.06
C ALA A 57 4.48 -5.23 -11.39
N GLN A 58 4.51 -3.89 -11.46
CA GLN A 58 5.02 -3.17 -12.63
C GLN A 58 6.55 -3.22 -12.66
N LEU A 59 7.23 -3.01 -11.53
CA LEU A 59 8.70 -3.11 -11.46
C LEU A 59 9.21 -4.50 -11.86
N MET A 60 8.50 -5.56 -11.47
CA MET A 60 8.80 -6.94 -11.89
C MET A 60 8.60 -7.14 -13.39
N ARG A 61 7.55 -6.54 -13.97
CA ARG A 61 7.29 -6.59 -15.41
C ARG A 61 8.34 -5.81 -16.19
N ASP A 62 8.72 -4.64 -15.71
CA ASP A 62 9.74 -3.80 -16.32
C ASP A 62 11.10 -4.51 -16.29
N PHE A 63 11.46 -5.13 -15.16
CA PHE A 63 12.68 -5.93 -15.04
C PHE A 63 12.78 -7.06 -16.09
N VAL A 64 11.67 -7.76 -16.35
CA VAL A 64 11.62 -8.81 -17.38
C VAL A 64 11.64 -8.21 -18.78
N ALA A 65 10.95 -7.09 -19.00
CA ALA A 65 10.93 -6.37 -20.27
C ALA A 65 12.32 -5.84 -20.68
N ASP A 66 13.13 -5.45 -19.69
CA ASP A 66 14.51 -4.97 -19.87
C ASP A 66 15.53 -6.11 -20.12
N GLY A 67 15.06 -7.35 -20.27
CA GLY A 67 15.90 -8.52 -20.55
C GLY A 67 16.34 -9.30 -19.30
N GLY A 68 15.82 -8.95 -18.12
CA GLY A 68 16.03 -9.71 -16.90
C GLY A 68 15.38 -11.09 -16.94
N SER A 69 16.06 -12.10 -16.42
CA SER A 69 15.50 -13.45 -16.30
C SER A 69 14.66 -13.60 -15.02
N LEU A 70 13.68 -14.50 -15.01
CA LEU A 70 12.91 -14.81 -13.80
C LEU A 70 13.81 -15.30 -12.64
N ILE A 71 14.92 -15.98 -12.96
CA ILE A 71 15.94 -16.38 -11.97
C ILE A 71 16.61 -15.14 -11.37
N GLY A 72 16.99 -14.17 -12.21
CA GLY A 72 17.52 -12.89 -11.76
C GLY A 72 16.53 -12.10 -10.91
N LEU A 73 15.24 -12.16 -11.24
CA LEU A 73 14.18 -11.52 -10.46
C LEU A 73 14.03 -12.15 -9.07
N VAL A 74 14.06 -13.48 -8.97
CA VAL A 74 14.04 -14.18 -7.68
C VAL A 74 15.27 -13.84 -6.85
N LYS A 75 16.46 -13.84 -7.47
CA LYS A 75 17.71 -13.46 -6.79
C LYS A 75 17.63 -12.03 -6.22
N LYS A 76 17.13 -11.07 -7.02
CA LYS A 76 16.93 -9.69 -6.59
C LYS A 76 15.97 -9.58 -5.40
N HIS A 77 14.88 -10.36 -5.37
CA HIS A 77 13.98 -10.38 -4.22
C HIS A 77 14.63 -10.99 -2.96
N CYS A 78 15.51 -11.98 -3.11
CA CYS A 78 16.30 -12.50 -1.98
C CYS A 78 17.23 -11.42 -1.39
N GLU A 79 17.89 -10.63 -2.24
CA GLU A 79 18.74 -9.50 -1.82
C GLU A 79 17.92 -8.43 -1.09
N ILE A 80 16.78 -8.01 -1.65
CA ILE A 80 15.86 -7.04 -1.02
C ILE A 80 15.38 -7.51 0.36
N TRP A 81 15.07 -8.80 0.50
CA TRP A 81 14.59 -9.34 1.76
C TRP A 81 15.69 -9.47 2.81
N ALA A 82 16.92 -9.76 2.40
CA ALA A 82 18.09 -9.80 3.29
C ALA A 82 18.44 -8.42 3.85
N GLY A 83 18.04 -7.34 3.17
CA GLY A 83 18.35 -5.97 3.56
C GLY A 83 19.79 -5.55 3.23
N ASP A 84 20.43 -6.26 2.29
CA ASP A 84 21.74 -5.93 1.72
C ASP A 84 21.68 -4.74 0.74
#